data_AF-A0AAU4DV59-F1
#
_entry.id   AF-A0AAU4DV59-F1
#
_cell.length_a   1.000
_cell.length_b   1.000
_cell.length_c   1.000
_cell.angle_alpha   90.00
_cell.angle_beta   90.00
_cell.angle_gamma   90.00
#
_symmetry.space_group_name_H-M   'P 1'
#
loop_
_entity.id
_entity.type
_entity.pdbx_description
1 polymer ?
#
loop_
_entity_poly.entity_id
_entity_poly.type
_entity_poly.pdbx_seq_one_letter_code
_entity_poly.pdbx_strand_id
1 'polypeptide(L)'
;MPPIVHLTSSVYLFARIDGSLHLGLIEHPRVGGLLIAGGHVETTVEMPSDAALRETAEETGFHARLVPPPHLALPLGYPHPAVASPWWIPRIPVNADGHASEPHVHEDHQYVAEADLACPRTPAEHPFHWVLAVDLPRLPLPTGTRIAAEHLFALLDVRPDLLTAGVKRL
;
A
#
# COMPACT_ATOMS: atom_id res chain seq x y z
N MET A 1 17.56 -12.95 22.83
CA MET A 1 16.24 -13.44 22.38
C MET A 1 16.01 -12.93 20.97
N PRO A 2 15.34 -13.67 20.08
CA PRO A 2 14.95 -13.11 18.78
C PRO A 2 14.04 -11.89 18.99
N PRO A 3 14.07 -10.88 18.10
CA PRO A 3 13.21 -9.71 18.22
C PRO A 3 11.74 -10.12 18.12
N ILE A 4 10.85 -9.40 18.80
CA ILE A 4 9.41 -9.48 18.54
C ILE A 4 9.18 -9.04 17.09
N VAL A 5 8.45 -9.83 16.33
CA VAL A 5 8.10 -9.54 14.93
C VAL A 5 6.59 -9.54 14.80
N HIS A 6 6.04 -8.45 14.29
CA HIS A 6 4.65 -8.35 13.89
C HIS A 6 4.56 -8.31 12.37
N LEU A 7 3.58 -9.02 11.81
CA LEU A 7 3.25 -8.91 10.40
C LEU A 7 2.42 -7.65 10.22
N THR A 8 2.85 -6.79 9.29
CA THR A 8 2.08 -5.63 8.84
C THR A 8 1.87 -5.70 7.34
N SER A 9 0.96 -4.89 6.83
CA SER A 9 0.69 -4.77 5.40
C SER A 9 0.48 -3.31 5.04
N SER A 10 1.11 -2.86 3.96
CA SER A 10 1.07 -1.47 3.51
C SER A 10 0.82 -1.38 2.00
N VAL A 11 0.15 -0.31 1.55
CA VAL A 11 -0.32 -0.19 0.16
C VAL A 11 0.09 1.13 -0.49
N TYR A 12 0.90 1.06 -1.55
CA TYR A 12 1.07 2.16 -2.49
C TYR A 12 -0.16 2.21 -3.41
N LEU A 13 -1.16 3.00 -3.01
CA LEU A 13 -2.42 3.15 -3.74
C LEU A 13 -2.27 4.18 -4.86
N PHE A 14 -2.37 3.74 -6.12
CA PHE A 14 -2.30 4.62 -7.29
C PHE A 14 -3.65 4.83 -7.94
N ALA A 15 -3.81 5.99 -8.56
CA ALA A 15 -4.94 6.28 -9.44
C ALA A 15 -4.52 7.20 -10.59
N ARG A 16 -5.24 7.13 -11.71
CA ARG A 16 -5.13 8.12 -12.78
C ARG A 16 -6.27 9.13 -12.67
N ILE A 17 -5.92 10.37 -12.36
CA ILE A 17 -6.86 11.49 -12.22
C ILE A 17 -6.49 12.53 -13.27
N ASP A 18 -7.43 12.85 -14.15
CA ASP A 18 -7.24 13.75 -15.29
C ASP A 18 -6.02 13.39 -16.17
N GLY A 19 -5.75 12.09 -16.29
CA GLY A 19 -4.63 11.54 -17.09
C GLY A 19 -3.30 11.46 -16.34
N SER A 20 -3.17 12.13 -15.20
CA SER A 20 -1.95 12.11 -14.37
C SER A 20 -2.00 10.99 -13.34
N LEU A 21 -0.87 10.31 -13.16
CA LEU A 21 -0.71 9.29 -12.12
C LEU A 21 -0.53 9.98 -10.76
N HIS A 22 -1.32 9.56 -9.78
CA HIS A 22 -1.26 10.04 -8.41
C HIS A 22 -1.06 8.89 -7.44
N LEU A 23 -0.38 9.15 -6.33
CA LEU A 23 -0.24 8.27 -5.17
C LEU A 23 -1.16 8.78 -4.06
N GLY A 24 -1.90 7.88 -3.42
CA GLY A 24 -2.69 8.15 -2.24
C GLY A 24 -1.84 8.14 -0.98
N LEU A 25 -1.99 9.16 -0.14
CA LEU A 25 -1.34 9.28 1.15
C LEU A 25 -2.34 9.68 2.23
N ILE A 26 -2.14 9.20 3.45
CA ILE A 26 -2.91 9.56 4.62
C ILE A 26 -2.08 10.42 5.58
N GLU A 27 -2.73 11.34 6.29
CA GLU A 27 -2.14 12.03 7.44
C GLU A 27 -2.35 11.20 8.70
N HIS A 28 -1.29 10.55 9.20
CA HIS A 28 -1.42 9.70 10.38
C HIS A 28 -1.17 10.50 11.67
N PRO A 29 -2.18 10.70 12.54
CA PRO A 29 -2.13 11.65 13.65
C PRO A 29 -1.08 11.30 14.72
N ARG A 30 -0.71 10.02 14.87
CA ARG A 30 0.30 9.58 15.84
C ARG A 30 1.74 9.73 15.34
N VAL A 31 1.94 9.72 14.02
CA VAL A 31 3.27 9.80 13.40
C VAL A 31 3.61 11.24 13.04
N GLY A 32 2.60 12.11 12.87
CA GLY A 32 2.80 13.53 12.60
C GLY A 32 3.31 13.82 11.19
N GLY A 33 2.97 12.95 10.23
CA GLY A 33 3.43 13.04 8.85
C GLY A 33 2.52 12.28 7.87
N LEU A 34 2.94 12.22 6.62
CA LEU A 34 2.23 11.48 5.58
C LEU A 34 2.73 10.04 5.53
N LEU A 35 1.82 9.11 5.28
CA LEU A 35 2.11 7.69 5.11
C LEU A 35 1.27 7.11 3.96
N ILE A 36 1.69 5.95 3.48
CA ILE A 36 0.81 5.06 2.73
C ILE A 36 -0.13 4.35 3.71
N ALA A 37 -1.29 3.91 3.23
CA ALA A 37 -2.22 3.17 4.06
C ALA A 37 -1.63 1.82 4.47
N GLY A 38 -1.92 1.36 5.68
CA GLY A 38 -1.44 0.08 6.17
C GLY A 38 -1.51 -0.09 7.69
N GLY A 39 -1.42 -1.34 8.12
CA GLY A 39 -1.59 -1.70 9.52
C GLY A 39 -1.19 -3.14 9.83
N HIS A 40 -1.57 -3.59 11.02
CA HIS A 40 -1.24 -4.94 11.49
C HIS A 40 -2.09 -5.98 10.79
N VAL A 41 -1.49 -7.14 10.52
CA VAL A 41 -2.21 -8.30 10.00
C VAL A 41 -2.80 -9.08 11.17
N GLU A 42 -4.12 -9.27 11.16
CA GLU A 42 -4.79 -10.17 12.11
C GLU A 42 -4.55 -11.64 11.74
N THR A 43 -3.35 -12.14 12.06
CA THR A 43 -2.82 -13.44 11.56
C THR A 43 -3.68 -14.68 11.82
N THR A 44 -4.69 -14.60 12.68
CA THR A 44 -5.62 -15.71 12.97
C THR A 44 -6.81 -15.75 12.02
N VAL A 45 -7.13 -14.65 11.33
CA VAL A 45 -8.36 -14.49 10.54
C VAL A 45 -8.14 -13.93 9.14
N GLU A 46 -6.98 -13.32 8.86
CA GLU A 46 -6.71 -12.70 7.55
C GLU A 46 -5.28 -12.93 7.04
N MET A 47 -5.11 -12.87 5.72
CA MET A 47 -3.80 -12.86 5.07
C MET A 47 -3.27 -11.41 4.97
N PRO A 48 -1.95 -11.21 4.78
CA PRO A 48 -1.42 -9.86 4.58
C PRO A 48 -2.05 -9.09 3.41
N SER A 49 -2.48 -9.79 2.34
CA SER A 49 -3.20 -9.16 1.23
C SER A 49 -4.61 -8.70 1.60
N ASP A 50 -5.26 -9.40 2.52
CA ASP A 50 -6.60 -9.04 3.00
C ASP A 50 -6.50 -7.83 3.92
N ALA A 51 -5.52 -7.83 4.84
CA ALA A 51 -5.16 -6.67 5.65
C ALA A 51 -4.86 -5.44 4.78
N ALA A 52 -4.10 -5.62 3.69
CA ALA A 52 -3.77 -4.54 2.75
C ALA A 52 -5.04 -3.83 2.24
N LEU A 53 -6.04 -4.62 1.82
CA LEU A 53 -7.29 -4.13 1.26
C LEU A 53 -8.21 -3.54 2.34
N ARG A 54 -8.26 -4.16 3.52
CA ARG A 54 -9.02 -3.67 4.68
C ARG A 54 -8.50 -2.31 5.14
N GLU A 55 -7.20 -2.23 5.45
CA GLU A 55 -6.55 -0.98 5.90
C GLU A 55 -6.69 0.12 4.84
N THR A 56 -6.56 -0.21 3.55
CA THR A 56 -6.82 0.77 2.48
C THR A 56 -8.26 1.30 2.55
N ALA A 57 -9.25 0.42 2.72
CA ALA A 57 -10.65 0.83 2.79
C ALA A 57 -10.98 1.64 4.06
N GLU A 58 -10.42 1.26 5.20
CA GLU A 58 -10.63 1.92 6.50
C GLU A 58 -9.94 3.29 6.53
N GLU A 59 -8.65 3.36 6.21
CA GLU A 59 -7.86 4.58 6.36
C GLU A 59 -8.11 5.60 5.24
N THR A 60 -8.46 5.15 4.03
CA THR A 60 -8.60 6.03 2.84
C THR A 60 -10.03 6.16 2.34
N GLY A 61 -10.93 5.23 2.69
CA GLY A 61 -12.28 5.16 2.14
C GLY A 61 -12.37 4.59 0.70
N PHE A 62 -11.24 4.23 0.09
CA PHE A 62 -11.20 3.66 -1.26
C PHE A 62 -11.15 2.13 -1.23
N HIS A 63 -11.91 1.52 -2.15
CA HIS A 63 -11.61 0.16 -2.55
C HIS A 63 -10.47 0.15 -3.56
N ALA A 64 -9.69 -0.92 -3.55
CA ALA A 64 -8.53 -1.05 -4.42
C ALA A 64 -8.43 -2.45 -5.00
N ARG A 65 -7.76 -2.54 -6.14
CA ARG A 65 -7.34 -3.80 -6.75
C ARG A 65 -5.84 -3.93 -6.60
N LEU A 66 -5.37 -4.97 -5.92
CA LEU A 66 -3.94 -5.25 -5.83
C LEU A 66 -3.37 -5.54 -7.23
N VAL A 67 -2.22 -4.93 -7.49
CA VAL A 67 -1.45 -5.09 -8.71
C VAL A 67 -0.36 -6.12 -8.43
N PRO A 68 -0.34 -7.26 -9.14
CA PRO A 68 0.71 -8.25 -8.93
C PRO A 68 2.08 -7.67 -9.33
N PRO A 69 3.16 -8.02 -8.62
CA PRO A 69 4.50 -7.65 -9.07
C PRO A 69 4.77 -8.23 -10.46
N PRO A 70 5.67 -7.64 -11.27
CA PRO A 70 6.03 -8.16 -12.58
C PRO A 70 6.94 -9.40 -12.46
N HIS A 71 6.44 -10.48 -11.87
CA HIS A 71 7.12 -11.76 -11.64
C HIS A 71 6.46 -12.89 -12.45
N LEU A 72 7.06 -14.08 -12.39
CA LEU A 72 6.53 -15.27 -13.04
C LEU A 72 5.16 -15.63 -12.45
N ALA A 73 4.14 -15.64 -13.29
CA ALA A 73 2.83 -16.16 -12.93
C ALA A 73 2.92 -17.65 -12.57
N LEU A 74 1.89 -18.16 -11.87
CA LEU A 74 1.75 -19.59 -11.69
C LEU A 74 1.77 -20.31 -13.05
N PRO A 75 2.42 -21.49 -13.14
CA PRO A 75 2.43 -22.26 -14.37
C PRO A 75 1.01 -22.53 -14.89
N LEU A 76 0.86 -22.56 -16.21
CA LEU A 76 -0.42 -22.90 -16.82
C LEU A 76 -0.88 -24.29 -16.33
N GLY A 77 -2.12 -24.38 -15.84
CA GLY A 77 -2.68 -25.61 -15.29
C GLY A 77 -2.33 -25.89 -13.82
N TYR A 78 -1.70 -24.95 -13.11
CA TYR A 78 -1.52 -25.08 -11.67
C TYR A 78 -2.89 -25.20 -10.95
N PRO A 79 -3.11 -26.23 -10.11
CA PRO A 79 -4.45 -26.59 -9.65
C PRO A 79 -4.97 -25.74 -8.47
N HIS A 80 -4.12 -24.90 -7.87
CA HIS A 80 -4.47 -24.11 -6.70
C HIS A 80 -4.55 -22.61 -7.04
N PRO A 81 -5.45 -21.86 -6.39
CA PRO A 81 -5.58 -20.43 -6.61
C PRO A 81 -4.32 -19.69 -6.16
N ALA A 82 -3.94 -18.65 -6.92
CA ALA A 82 -2.93 -17.70 -6.48
C ALA A 82 -3.51 -16.78 -5.39
N VAL A 83 -2.69 -16.44 -4.42
CA VAL A 83 -2.92 -15.29 -3.53
C VAL A 83 -2.11 -14.10 -4.04
N ALA A 84 -2.55 -12.88 -3.71
CA ALA A 84 -1.82 -11.69 -4.11
C ALA A 84 -0.43 -11.67 -3.43
N SER A 85 0.63 -11.64 -4.25
CA SER A 85 1.99 -11.52 -3.75
C SER A 85 2.34 -10.07 -3.43
N PRO A 86 3.01 -9.79 -2.29
CA PRO A 86 3.55 -8.47 -2.03
C PRO A 86 4.68 -8.18 -3.03
N TRP A 87 4.89 -6.90 -3.32
CA TRP A 87 6.02 -6.43 -4.12
C TRP A 87 7.32 -6.52 -3.33
N TRP A 88 7.26 -6.16 -2.05
CA TRP A 88 8.41 -6.20 -1.14
C TRP A 88 7.98 -6.63 0.25
N ILE A 89 8.91 -7.25 0.99
CA ILE A 89 8.73 -7.60 2.40
C ILE A 89 9.95 -7.08 3.21
N PRO A 90 10.07 -5.77 3.46
CA PRO A 90 11.11 -5.24 4.33
C PRO A 90 10.86 -5.55 5.80
N ARG A 91 11.94 -5.69 6.57
CA ARG A 91 11.91 -5.68 8.03
C ARG A 91 12.24 -4.29 8.53
N ILE A 92 11.28 -3.64 9.18
CA ILE A 92 11.36 -2.24 9.61
C ILE A 92 11.39 -2.21 11.14
N PRO A 93 12.51 -1.79 11.75
CA PRO A 93 12.57 -1.55 13.18
C PRO A 93 11.62 -0.41 13.57
N VAL A 94 10.80 -0.62 14.59
CA VAL A 94 9.88 0.37 15.13
C VAL A 94 10.07 0.52 16.63
N ASN A 95 9.76 1.71 17.14
CA ASN A 95 9.70 1.92 18.59
C ASN A 95 8.49 1.18 19.18
N ALA A 96 8.38 1.17 20.51
CA ALA A 96 7.17 0.71 21.18
C ALA A 96 5.93 1.45 20.64
N ASP A 97 4.83 0.73 20.47
CA ASP A 97 3.59 1.21 19.89
C ASP A 97 2.36 0.64 20.62
N GLY A 98 1.17 0.73 20.02
CA GLY A 98 -0.06 0.16 20.60
C GLY A 98 -0.09 -1.37 20.67
N HIS A 99 0.83 -2.06 19.99
CA HIS A 99 0.87 -3.52 19.87
C HIS A 99 2.00 -4.14 20.70
N ALA A 100 3.13 -3.44 20.87
CA ALA A 100 4.20 -3.88 21.76
C ALA A 100 4.77 -2.72 22.58
N SER A 101 4.95 -2.99 23.89
CA SER A 101 5.54 -2.04 24.85
C SER A 101 7.05 -1.88 24.72
N GLU A 102 7.70 -2.65 23.85
CA GLU A 102 9.13 -2.59 23.57
C GLU A 102 9.42 -2.39 22.07
N PRO A 103 10.60 -1.87 21.71
CA PRO A 103 11.01 -1.80 20.31
C PRO A 103 10.96 -3.18 19.66
N HIS A 104 10.39 -3.25 18.46
CA HIS A 104 10.14 -4.50 17.75
C HIS A 104 10.30 -4.29 16.24
N VAL A 105 9.99 -5.32 15.45
CA VAL A 105 10.16 -5.29 14.00
C VAL A 105 8.81 -5.52 13.33
N HIS A 106 8.46 -4.64 12.40
CA HIS A 106 7.42 -4.92 11.42
C HIS A 106 8.04 -5.68 10.25
N GLU A 107 7.51 -6.86 9.95
CA GLU A 107 7.72 -7.52 8.66
C GLU A 107 6.58 -7.11 7.73
N ASP A 108 6.84 -6.05 6.97
CA ASP A 108 5.82 -5.29 6.27
C ASP A 108 5.60 -5.85 4.86
N HIS A 109 4.43 -6.40 4.59
CA HIS A 109 4.05 -6.90 3.28
C HIS A 109 3.56 -5.73 2.43
N GLN A 110 4.42 -5.23 1.56
CA GLN A 110 4.14 -4.03 0.78
C GLN A 110 3.51 -4.38 -0.56
N TYR A 111 2.34 -3.81 -0.82
CA TYR A 111 1.57 -4.01 -2.05
C TYR A 111 1.51 -2.72 -2.87
N VAL A 112 1.32 -2.89 -4.17
CA VAL A 112 0.90 -1.82 -5.08
C VAL A 112 -0.55 -2.08 -5.42
N ALA A 113 -1.38 -1.05 -5.42
CA ALA A 113 -2.79 -1.18 -5.75
C ALA A 113 -3.27 -0.06 -6.66
N GLU A 114 -4.35 -0.31 -7.38
CA GLU A 114 -5.07 0.68 -8.14
C GLU A 114 -6.40 0.99 -7.45
N ALA A 115 -6.70 2.26 -7.22
CA ALA A 115 -7.95 2.69 -6.61
C ALA A 115 -9.12 2.56 -7.60
N ASP A 116 -10.26 2.07 -7.11
CA ASP A 116 -11.53 2.15 -7.82
C ASP A 116 -12.17 3.53 -7.59
N LEU A 117 -11.86 4.48 -8.48
CA LEU A 117 -12.33 5.86 -8.39
C LEU A 117 -13.84 6.04 -8.64
N ALA A 118 -14.53 5.03 -9.20
CA ALA A 118 -15.98 5.11 -9.45
C ALA A 118 -16.80 5.03 -8.13
N CYS A 119 -16.12 4.89 -6.98
CA CYS A 119 -16.73 4.39 -5.77
C CYS A 119 -15.99 4.83 -4.49
N PRO A 120 -16.22 6.04 -3.93
CA PRO A 120 -15.90 6.29 -2.53
C PRO A 120 -17.09 5.81 -1.68
N ARG A 121 -16.92 4.76 -0.86
CA ARG A 121 -18.06 4.10 -0.18
C ARG A 121 -18.02 4.05 1.34
N THR A 122 -16.94 4.50 1.99
CA THR A 122 -16.87 4.61 3.46
C THR A 122 -16.19 5.92 3.87
N PRO A 123 -16.53 6.50 5.04
CA PRO A 123 -15.76 7.59 5.62
C PRO A 123 -14.33 7.13 5.92
N ALA A 124 -13.33 7.86 5.42
CA ALA A 124 -11.93 7.60 5.73
C ALA A 124 -11.63 7.92 7.20
N GLU A 125 -10.88 7.07 7.88
CA GLU A 125 -10.41 7.34 9.25
C GLU A 125 -9.40 8.49 9.32
N HIS A 126 -8.68 8.73 8.22
CA HIS A 126 -7.60 9.71 8.15
C HIS A 126 -7.82 10.71 7.00
N PRO A 127 -7.37 11.97 7.15
CA PRO A 127 -7.29 12.88 6.02
C PRO A 127 -6.45 12.26 4.91
N PHE A 128 -7.00 12.22 3.69
CA PHE A 128 -6.41 11.54 2.55
C PHE A 128 -6.12 12.52 1.41
N HIS A 129 -4.99 12.32 0.74
CA HIS A 129 -4.47 13.18 -0.33
C HIS A 129 -3.98 12.38 -1.53
N TRP A 130 -4.34 12.84 -2.72
CA TRP A 130 -3.70 12.42 -3.97
C TRP A 130 -2.50 13.33 -4.25
N VAL A 131 -1.31 12.75 -4.41
CA VAL A 131 -0.08 13.50 -4.68
C VAL A 131 0.59 13.07 -5.99
N LEU A 132 1.28 14.00 -6.64
CA LEU A 132 2.05 13.74 -7.85
C LEU A 132 3.49 13.36 -7.51
N ALA A 133 4.16 12.70 -8.47
CA ALA A 133 5.58 12.39 -8.39
C ALA A 133 6.45 13.63 -8.06
N VAL A 134 6.10 14.78 -8.64
CA VAL A 134 6.84 16.05 -8.47
C VAL A 134 6.80 16.58 -7.03
N ASP A 135 5.80 16.17 -6.25
CA ASP A 135 5.61 16.65 -4.88
C ASP A 135 6.41 15.82 -3.86
N LEU A 136 6.70 14.54 -4.17
CA LEU A 136 7.35 13.59 -3.25
C LEU A 136 8.61 14.12 -2.53
N PRO A 137 9.53 14.86 -3.19
CA PRO A 137 10.74 15.35 -2.50
C PRO A 137 10.45 16.34 -1.37
N ARG A 138 9.27 16.97 -1.36
CA ARG A 138 8.87 17.99 -0.38
C ARG A 138 8.00 17.44 0.74
N LEU A 139 7.50 16.21 0.60
CA LEU A 139 6.56 15.63 1.55
C LEU A 139 7.29 15.00 2.76
N PRO A 140 6.71 15.13 3.96
CA PRO A 140 7.24 14.53 5.19
C PRO A 140 6.93 13.02 5.23
N LEU A 141 7.53 12.27 4.31
CA LEU A 141 7.45 10.82 4.18
C LEU A 141 8.66 10.13 4.84
N PRO A 142 8.49 8.92 5.40
CA PRO A 142 9.61 8.04 5.72
C PRO A 142 10.50 7.81 4.49
N THR A 143 11.81 7.76 4.68
CA THR A 143 12.79 7.62 3.59
C THR A 143 12.52 6.40 2.71
N GLY A 144 12.22 5.24 3.32
CA GLY A 144 11.91 4.02 2.57
C GLY A 144 10.67 4.17 1.68
N THR A 145 9.60 4.76 2.22
CA THR A 145 8.37 5.05 1.48
C THR A 145 8.62 6.00 0.31
N ARG A 146 9.41 7.07 0.51
CA ARG A 146 9.76 8.00 -0.58
C ARG A 146 10.51 7.30 -1.71
N ILE A 147 11.55 6.53 -1.38
CA ILE A 147 12.37 5.81 -2.39
C ILE A 147 11.52 4.83 -3.19
N ALA A 148 10.68 4.05 -2.52
CA ALA A 148 9.79 3.10 -3.18
C ALA A 148 8.74 3.82 -4.04
N ALA A 149 8.13 4.91 -3.55
CA ALA A 149 7.19 5.70 -4.32
C ALA A 149 7.82 6.28 -5.60
N GLU A 150 9.01 6.88 -5.50
CA GLU A 150 9.76 7.41 -6.67
C GLU A 150 10.05 6.31 -7.69
N HIS A 151 10.49 5.13 -7.21
CA HIS A 151 10.71 3.96 -8.06
C HIS A 151 9.41 3.51 -8.76
N LEU A 152 8.30 3.44 -8.03
CA LEU A 152 7.00 3.03 -8.58
C LEU A 152 6.46 4.02 -9.60
N PHE A 153 6.58 5.33 -9.36
CA PHE A 153 6.21 6.34 -10.36
C PHE A 153 7.00 6.15 -11.66
N ALA A 154 8.32 5.99 -11.57
CA ALA A 154 9.17 5.75 -12.75
C ALA A 154 8.80 4.44 -13.46
N LEU A 155 8.54 3.37 -12.72
CA LEU A 155 8.14 2.09 -13.29
C LEU A 155 6.79 2.18 -14.00
N LEU A 156 5.78 2.79 -13.37
CA LEU A 156 4.42 2.90 -13.90
C LEU A 156 4.30 3.91 -15.05
N ASP A 157 5.26 4.82 -15.19
CA ASP A 157 5.40 5.67 -16.37
C ASP A 157 5.87 4.86 -17.59
N VAL A 158 6.86 3.97 -17.39
CA VAL A 158 7.38 3.08 -18.45
C VAL A 158 6.46 1.89 -18.72
N ARG A 159 5.76 1.41 -17.69
CA ARG A 159 4.87 0.24 -17.71
C ARG A 159 3.47 0.62 -17.23
N PRO A 160 2.78 1.52 -17.96
CA PRO A 160 1.44 1.94 -17.60
C PRO A 160 0.42 0.80 -17.68
N ASP A 161 0.76 -0.30 -18.36
CA ASP A 161 -0.02 -1.54 -18.49
C ASP A 161 -0.15 -2.32 -17.17
N LEU A 162 0.70 -2.05 -16.18
CA LEU A 162 0.60 -2.69 -14.86
C LEU A 162 -0.62 -2.20 -14.07
N LEU A 163 -1.04 -0.95 -14.31
CA LEU A 163 -2.36 -0.48 -13.89
C LEU A 163 -3.34 -0.76 -15.03
N THR A 164 -4.57 -1.12 -14.70
CA THR A 164 -5.59 -1.13 -15.73
C THR A 164 -5.76 0.30 -16.25
N ALA A 165 -5.90 0.49 -17.56
CA ALA A 165 -6.30 1.81 -18.06
C ALA A 165 -7.66 2.11 -17.42
N GLY A 166 -7.67 3.06 -16.47
CA GLY A 166 -8.74 3.25 -15.50
C GLY A 166 -10.16 3.05 -16.06
N VAL A 167 -11.00 2.45 -15.22
CA VAL A 167 -12.46 2.37 -15.42
C VAL A 167 -12.96 3.73 -15.92
N LYS A 168 -13.73 3.68 -17.02
CA LYS A 168 -14.23 4.82 -17.78
C LYS A 168 -14.78 5.92 -16.86
N ARG A 169 -14.38 7.16 -17.20
CA ARG A 169 -14.82 8.45 -16.67
C ARG A 169 -16.28 8.47 -16.20
N LEU A 170 -16.52 9.11 -15.05
CA LEU A 170 -17.81 9.74 -14.73
C LEU A 170 -18.16 10.80 -15.80
#